data_AF-A0A8J6IYX0-F1
#
_entry.id   AF-A0A8J6IYX0-F1
#
_cell.length_a   1.000
_cell.length_b   1.000
_cell.length_c   1.000
_cell.angle_alpha   90.00
_cell.angle_beta   90.00
_cell.angle_gamma   90.00
#
_symmetry.space_group_name_H-M   'P 1'
#
loop_
_entity.id
_entity.type
_entity.pdbx_description
1 polymer ?
#
loop_
_entity_poly.entity_id
_entity_poly.type
_entity_poly.pdbx_seq_one_letter_code
_entity_poly.pdbx_strand_id
1 'polypeptide(L)' 'MKGAESSAIVYSIVETAKANDLEPYDYLLRVLSLLPGKGKSPSHEELERLMPWHPDVQGREVLRKRKT' A
#
# COMPACT_ATOMS: atom_id res chain seq x y z
N MET A 1 13.95 5.09 19.84
CA MET A 1 14.32 4.82 18.43
C MET A 1 13.24 4.07 17.64
N LYS A 2 12.66 2.96 18.14
CA LYS A 2 11.63 2.19 17.41
C LYS A 2 10.44 3.00 16.86
N GLY A 3 9.99 4.03 17.59
CA GLY A 3 8.90 4.90 17.14
C GLY A 3 9.24 5.75 15.92
N ALA A 4 10.44 6.35 15.88
CA ALA A 4 10.88 7.16 14.75
C ALA A 4 11.03 6.33 13.47
N GLU A 5 11.58 5.12 13.60
CA GLU A 5 11.69 4.15 12.51
C GLU A 5 10.32 3.71 12.00
N SER A 6 9.39 3.42 12.90
CA SER A 6 8.01 3.05 12.54
C SER A 6 7.31 4.20 11.80
N SER A 7 7.46 5.43 12.27
CA SER A 7 6.92 6.61 11.60
C SER A 7 7.56 6.84 10.22
N ALA A 8 8.87 6.61 10.08
CA ALA A 8 9.56 6.70 8.79
C ALA A 8 9.02 5.68 7.78
N ILE A 9 8.76 4.44 8.21
CA ILE A 9 8.15 3.40 7.36
C ILE A 9 6.75 3.82 6.90
N VAL A 10 5.91 4.29 7.81
CA VAL A 10 4.57 4.79 7.45
C VAL A 10 4.65 5.94 6.46
N TYR A 11 5.57 6.89 6.69
CA TYR A 11 5.80 8.01 5.78
C TYR A 11 6.23 7.55 4.38
N SER A 12 7.15 6.58 4.29
CA SER A 12 7.57 6.02 3.01
C SER A 12 6.41 5.38 2.23
N ILE A 13 5.50 4.67 2.91
CA ILE A 13 4.31 4.08 2.27
C ILE A 13 3.37 5.17 1.75
N VAL A 14 3.15 6.24 2.53
CA VAL A 14 2.32 7.39 2.14
C VAL A 14 2.89 8.10 0.92
N GLU A 15 4.18 8.41 0.91
CA GLU A 15 4.81 9.08 -0.23
C GLU A 15 4.85 8.17 -1.48
N THR A 16 5.00 6.85 -1.29
CA THR A 16 4.88 5.88 -2.38
C THR A 16 3.48 5.90 -3.00
N ALA A 17 2.41 5.99 -2.20
CA ALA A 17 1.04 6.10 -2.71
C ALA A 17 0.87 7.36 -3.57
N LYS A 18 1.32 8.51 -3.05
CA LYS A 18 1.25 9.81 -3.74
C LYS A 18 2.02 9.78 -5.07
N ALA A 19 3.21 9.17 -5.08
CA ALA A 19 4.02 9.05 -6.29
C ALA A 19 3.41 8.15 -7.38
N ASN A 20 2.38 7.36 -7.04
CA ASN A 20 1.69 6.44 -7.95
C ASN A 20 0.20 6.81 -8.15
N ASP A 21 -0.17 8.06 -7.86
CA ASP A 21 -1.54 8.60 -8.02
C ASP A 21 -2.64 7.85 -7.25
N LEU A 22 -2.24 7.18 -6.16
CA LEU A 22 -3.13 6.49 -5.23
C LEU A 22 -3.51 7.39 -4.06
N GLU A 23 -4.70 7.17 -3.51
CA GLU A 23 -5.07 7.84 -2.27
C GLU A 23 -4.29 7.26 -1.08
N PRO A 24 -3.56 8.10 -0.31
CA PRO A 24 -2.61 7.60 0.67
C PRO A 24 -3.23 6.82 1.82
N TYR A 25 -4.38 7.24 2.32
CA TYR A 25 -5.05 6.56 3.43
C TYR A 25 -5.51 5.16 3.02
N ASP A 26 -6.15 5.03 1.86
CA ASP A 26 -6.64 3.77 1.32
C ASP A 26 -5.50 2.78 1.03
N TYR A 27 -4.39 3.26 0.45
CA TYR A 27 -3.23 2.41 0.17
C TYR A 27 -2.54 1.97 1.46
N LEU A 28 -2.32 2.88 2.41
CA LEU A 28 -1.75 2.56 3.71
C LEU A 28 -2.60 1.52 4.45
N LEU A 29 -3.92 1.73 4.49
CA LEU A 29 -4.85 0.80 5.12
C LEU A 29 -4.80 -0.58 4.47
N ARG A 30 -4.72 -0.64 3.13
CA ARG A 30 -4.60 -1.91 2.40
C ARG A 30 -3.33 -2.66 2.79
N VAL A 31 -2.16 -2.01 2.76
CA VAL A 31 -0.88 -2.63 3.10
C VAL A 31 -0.92 -3.16 4.54
N LEU A 32 -1.34 -2.32 5.49
CA LEU A 32 -1.40 -2.70 6.91
C LEU A 32 -2.44 -3.78 7.21
N SER A 33 -3.51 -3.89 6.42
CA SER A 33 -4.54 -4.92 6.59
C SER A 33 -4.13 -6.27 5.99
N LEU A 34 -3.47 -6.26 4.83
CA LEU A 34 -3.19 -7.49 4.07
C LEU A 34 -1.85 -8.12 4.41
N LEU A 35 -0.83 -7.31 4.71
CA LEU A 35 0.54 -7.79 4.96
C LEU A 35 0.64 -8.72 6.18
N PRO A 36 -0.03 -8.47 7.34
CA PRO A 36 0.02 -9.38 8.48
C PRO A 36 -0.49 -10.79 8.17
N GLY A 37 -1.42 -10.93 7.21
CA GLY A 37 -1.97 -12.21 6.78
C GLY A 37 -1.04 -13.05 5.90
N LYS A 38 0.16 -12.57 5.57
CA LYS A 38 1.12 -13.25 4.68
C LYS A 38 2.28 -13.93 5.43
N GLY A 39 2.25 -13.91 6.75
CA GLY A 39 3.30 -14.51 7.59
C GLY A 39 4.59 -13.67 7.64
N LYS A 40 5.65 -14.24 8.22
CA LYS A 40 6.92 -13.53 8.46
C LYS A 40 7.78 -13.32 7.21
N SER A 41 7.58 -14.16 6.18
CA SER A 41 8.39 -14.17 4.97
C SER A 41 7.47 -14.40 3.76
N PRO A 42 6.69 -13.37 3.39
CA PRO A 42 5.86 -13.43 2.19
C PRO A 42 6.72 -13.68 0.96
N SER A 43 6.18 -14.44 0.00
CA SER A 43 6.79 -14.62 -1.31
C SER A 43 6.82 -13.30 -2.10
N HIS A 44 7.70 -13.23 -3.09
CA HIS A 44 7.78 -12.08 -3.98
C HIS A 44 6.42 -11.79 -4.66
N GLU A 45 5.72 -12.84 -5.11
CA GLU A 45 4.41 -12.70 -5.75
C GLU A 45 3.33 -12.17 -4.80
N GLU A 46 3.39 -12.53 -3.52
CA GLU A 46 2.50 -11.98 -2.49
C GLU A 46 2.76 -10.51 -2.21
N LEU A 47 4.02 -10.08 -2.21
CA LEU A 47 4.40 -8.68 -2.05
C LEU A 47 4.04 -7.87 -3.30
N GLU A 48 4.21 -8.43 -4.49
CA GLU A 48 3.91 -7.77 -5.76
C GLU A 48 2.43 -7.37 -5.84
N ARG A 49 1.51 -8.19 -5.32
CA ARG A 49 0.07 -7.87 -5.22
C ARG A 49 -0.27 -6.69 -4.30
N LEU A 50 0.69 -6.25 -3.48
CA LEU A 50 0.56 -5.07 -2.61
C LEU A 50 1.20 -3.82 -3.22
N MET A 51 2.01 -3.96 -4.28
CA MET A 51 2.73 -2.85 -4.88
C MET A 51 1.79 -1.85 -5.56
N PRO A 52 2.18 -0.56 -5.59
CA PRO A 52 1.25 0.49 -6.00
C PRO A 52 0.93 0.43 -7.50
N TRP A 53 1.81 -0.16 -8.32
CA TRP A 53 1.59 -0.36 -9.76
C TRP A 53 0.76 -1.61 -10.09
N HIS A 54 0.48 -2.47 -9.11
CA HIS A 54 -0.22 -3.72 -9.38
C HIS A 54 -1.67 -3.46 -9.85
N PRO A 55 -2.19 -4.21 -10.86
CA PRO A 55 -3.54 -3.99 -11.40
C PRO A 55 -4.66 -4.02 -10.35
N ASP A 56 -4.57 -4.88 -9.34
CA ASP A 56 -5.57 -4.97 -8.27
C ASP A 56 -5.62 -3.71 -7.38
N VAL A 57 -4.51 -2.98 -7.31
CA VAL A 57 -4.41 -1.72 -6.55
C VAL A 57 -4.91 -0.57 -7.41
N GLN A 58 -4.40 -0.46 -8.63
CA GLN A 58 -4.74 0.59 -9.58
C GLN A 58 -6.20 0.54 -10.03
N GLY A 59 -6.73 -0.65 -10.32
CA GLY A 59 -8.11 -0.82 -10.75
C GLY A 59 -9.13 -0.31 -9.73
N ARG A 60 -8.83 -0.43 -8.43
CA ARG A 60 -9.69 0.07 -7.35
C ARG A 60 -9.76 1.59 -7.32
N GLU A 61 -8.62 2.27 -7.50
CA GLU A 61 -8.57 3.73 -7.54
C GLU A 61 -9.29 4.28 -8.78
N VAL A 62 -9.11 3.62 -9.94
CA VAL A 62 -9.82 3.98 -11.18
C VAL A 62 -11.33 3.88 -11.00
N LEU A 63 -11.84 2.83 -10.35
CA LEU A 63 -13.28 2.69 -10.06
C LEU A 63 -13.80 3.78 -9.14
N ARG A 64 -12.97 4.28 -8.21
CA ARG A 64 -13.33 5.36 -7.29
C ARG A 64 -13.43 6.70 -8.03
N LYS A 65 -12.41 7.04 -8.83
CA LYS A 65 -12.39 8.27 -9.66
C LYS A 65 -13.55 8.36 -10.67
N ARG A 66 -14.16 7.23 -11.05
CA ARG A 66 -15.34 7.19 -11.94
C ARG A 66 -16.67 7.42 -11.23
N LYS A 67 -16.72 7.32 -9.89
CA LYS A 67 -17.95 7.45 -9.09
C LYS A 67 -18.11 8.83 -8.43
N THR A 68 -17.10 9.69 -8.56
CA THR A 68 -17.07 11.08 -8.08
C THR A 68 -17.19 12.01 -9.26
#